data_AF-A0A261BS47-F1
#
_entry.id   AF-A0A261BS47-F1
#
_cell.length_a   1.000
_cell.length_b   1.000
_cell.length_c   1.000
_cell.angle_alpha   90.00
_cell.angle_beta   90.00
_cell.angle_gamma   90.00
#
_symmetry.space_group_name_H-M   'P 1'
#
loop_
_entity.id
_entity.type
_entity.pdbx_description
1 polymer ?
#
loop_
_entity_poly.entity_id
_entity_poly.type
_entity_poly.pdbx_seq_one_letter_code
_entity_poly.pdbx_strand_id
1 'polypeptide(L)'
;MGIRSIFWKVLAGRGPENGGWVDSMQVDHFDPYTPGQLTKNFTATVADEISVARGTTVKALYRDDQWIYVQVSDGRKGFVPQTYCKLLQKRGPVEKEGESVTILNISDPEWTYVRNSENQSGFVPSSHVKLPEDHPPVNRPIREKWENENLLVVEPFTGRSPLDLTVRPGEWIRCTSGKPVDDWLWAVRIADEKQGFIPNKVVILATDL
;
A
#
# COMPACT_ATOMS: atom_id res chain seq x y z
N MET A 1 -7.22 -28.96 4.28
CA MET A 1 -8.43 -28.15 4.54
C MET A 1 -8.02 -26.71 4.28
N GLY A 2 -8.08 -26.22 3.05
CA GLY A 2 -9.32 -25.79 2.41
C GLY A 2 -9.48 -24.31 2.71
N ILE A 3 -8.65 -23.46 2.09
CA ILE A 3 -8.73 -21.99 2.19
C ILE A 3 -10.13 -21.63 1.71
N ARG A 4 -11.02 -21.29 2.65
CA ARG A 4 -12.40 -20.94 2.34
C ARG A 4 -12.33 -19.56 1.70
N SER A 5 -12.28 -19.51 0.37
CA SER A 5 -12.45 -18.26 -0.36
C SER A 5 -13.82 -17.70 -0.02
N ILE A 6 -13.83 -16.66 0.81
CA ILE A 6 -15.03 -15.92 1.15
C ILE A 6 -15.22 -14.94 0.00
N PHE A 7 -16.35 -15.04 -0.71
CA PHE A 7 -16.66 -14.22 -1.88
C PHE A 7 -17.45 -12.99 -1.42
N TRP A 8 -16.92 -11.79 -1.68
CA TRP A 8 -17.54 -10.53 -1.23
C TRP A 8 -17.94 -9.68 -2.43
N LYS A 9 -19.07 -8.97 -2.31
CA LYS A 9 -19.65 -8.15 -3.38
C LYS A 9 -19.33 -6.68 -3.13
N VAL A 10 -18.74 -6.00 -4.10
CA VAL A 10 -18.41 -4.58 -3.96
C VAL A 10 -19.58 -3.70 -4.39
N LEU A 11 -19.87 -2.67 -3.60
CA LEU A 11 -20.78 -1.58 -3.93
C LEU A 11 -20.03 -0.38 -4.51
N ALA A 12 -20.62 0.26 -5.52
CA ALA A 12 -20.01 1.35 -6.25
C ALA A 12 -19.77 2.60 -5.39
N GLY A 13 -18.55 3.14 -5.47
CA GLY A 13 -18.25 4.56 -5.32
C GLY A 13 -17.82 5.10 -6.68
N ARG A 14 -18.30 6.28 -7.07
CA ARG A 14 -17.93 6.91 -8.35
C ARG A 14 -16.46 7.34 -8.34
N GLY A 15 -15.57 6.42 -8.68
CA GLY A 15 -14.21 6.73 -9.12
C GLY A 15 -14.20 7.05 -10.63
N PRO A 16 -13.27 7.89 -11.11
CA PRO A 16 -13.17 8.23 -12.53
C PRO A 16 -12.94 6.97 -13.39
N GLU A 17 -13.70 6.88 -14.48
CA GLU A 17 -13.97 5.66 -15.27
C GLU A 17 -12.76 5.14 -16.09
N ASN A 18 -11.66 5.89 -16.08
CA ASN A 18 -10.41 5.54 -16.72
C ASN A 18 -9.28 5.83 -15.73
N GLY A 19 -8.45 4.82 -15.39
CA GLY A 19 -7.20 5.05 -14.65
C GLY A 19 -6.46 6.23 -15.29
N GLY A 20 -6.23 7.28 -14.52
CA GLY A 20 -6.04 8.60 -15.08
C GLY A 20 -5.36 9.56 -14.12
N TRP A 21 -4.88 10.65 -14.70
CA TRP A 21 -4.28 11.75 -13.95
C TRP A 21 -5.37 12.53 -13.22
N VAL A 22 -5.50 12.27 -11.93
CA VAL A 22 -6.44 12.96 -11.04
C VAL A 22 -5.72 14.06 -10.28
N ASP A 23 -6.40 15.18 -10.05
CA ASP A 23 -5.86 16.24 -9.20
C ASP A 23 -5.58 15.69 -7.81
N SER A 24 -4.39 15.96 -7.25
CA SER A 24 -4.01 15.36 -5.97
C SER A 24 -5.00 15.67 -4.84
N MET A 25 -5.72 16.80 -4.91
CA MET A 25 -6.75 17.13 -3.92
C MET A 25 -7.92 16.15 -3.89
N GLN A 26 -8.17 15.44 -4.99
CA GLN A 26 -9.22 14.42 -5.09
C GLN A 26 -8.73 13.04 -4.66
N VAL A 27 -7.43 12.93 -4.36
CA VAL A 27 -6.80 11.70 -3.89
C VAL A 27 -6.63 11.84 -2.39
N ASP A 28 -7.40 11.12 -1.60
CA ASP A 28 -7.25 11.18 -0.14
C ASP A 28 -5.87 10.65 0.27
N HIS A 29 -5.46 9.51 -0.31
CA HIS A 29 -4.16 8.87 -0.05
C HIS A 29 -3.57 8.23 -1.32
N PHE A 30 -2.25 8.15 -1.41
CA PHE A 30 -1.52 7.55 -2.54
C PHE A 30 -0.31 6.76 -2.06
N ASP A 31 0.08 5.74 -2.81
CA ASP A 31 1.25 4.92 -2.50
C ASP A 31 2.55 5.72 -2.64
N PRO A 32 3.58 5.47 -1.82
CA PRO A 32 4.90 6.01 -2.07
C PRO A 32 5.40 5.64 -3.48
N TYR A 33 6.01 6.60 -4.13
CA TYR A 33 6.42 6.57 -5.53
C TYR A 33 5.27 6.54 -6.55
N THR A 34 4.04 6.92 -6.16
CA THR A 34 2.94 7.12 -7.11
C THR A 34 3.37 8.10 -8.21
N PRO A 35 3.27 7.72 -9.50
CA PRO A 35 3.60 8.62 -10.59
C PRO A 35 2.75 9.90 -10.50
N GLY A 36 3.43 11.04 -10.46
CA GLY A 36 2.85 12.38 -10.39
C GLY A 36 3.26 13.20 -11.61
N GLN A 37 2.48 14.22 -11.95
CA GLN A 37 2.85 15.23 -12.94
C GLN A 37 2.50 16.61 -12.42
N LEU A 38 3.45 17.54 -12.55
CA LEU A 38 3.21 18.93 -12.17
C LEU A 38 2.30 19.63 -13.19
N THR A 39 1.25 20.26 -12.72
CA THR A 39 0.30 21.04 -13.56
C THR A 39 0.72 22.50 -13.71
N LYS A 40 1.64 22.98 -12.87
CA LYS A 40 2.14 24.37 -12.86
C LYS A 40 3.65 24.40 -12.58
N ASN A 41 4.30 25.50 -12.94
CA ASN A 41 5.67 25.77 -12.53
C ASN A 41 5.70 26.07 -11.04
N PHE A 42 6.66 25.50 -10.32
CA PHE A 42 6.92 25.81 -8.92
C PHE A 42 8.39 26.12 -8.73
N THR A 43 8.68 27.20 -8.00
CA THR A 43 10.05 27.59 -7.64
C THR A 43 10.16 27.52 -6.13
N ALA A 44 11.11 26.74 -5.64
CA ALA A 44 11.38 26.59 -4.22
C ALA A 44 11.73 27.95 -3.59
N THR A 45 11.11 28.22 -2.45
CA THR A 45 11.33 29.40 -1.62
C THR A 45 12.10 29.08 -0.35
N VAL A 46 12.11 27.80 0.07
CA VAL A 46 12.85 27.29 1.23
C VAL A 46 13.65 26.02 0.88
N ALA A 47 14.56 25.61 1.77
CA ALA A 47 15.53 24.54 1.50
C ALA A 47 14.92 23.15 1.27
N ASP A 48 13.77 22.86 1.87
CA ASP A 48 13.11 21.54 1.77
C ASP A 48 12.16 21.43 0.56
N GLU A 49 11.96 22.54 -0.17
CA GLU A 49 11.15 22.59 -1.39
C GLU A 49 11.99 22.28 -2.63
N ILE A 50 11.33 21.86 -3.72
CA ILE A 50 12.01 21.60 -4.99
C ILE A 50 11.43 22.41 -6.15
N SER A 51 12.30 23.15 -6.84
CA SER A 51 11.92 23.85 -8.07
C SER A 51 11.69 22.86 -9.21
N VAL A 52 10.49 22.88 -9.77
CA VAL A 52 10.03 21.98 -10.84
C VAL A 52 9.18 22.71 -11.87
N ALA A 53 9.40 22.40 -13.15
CA ALA A 53 8.62 22.98 -14.24
C ALA A 53 7.29 22.24 -14.43
N ARG A 54 6.28 22.92 -14.97
CA ARG A 54 5.03 22.31 -15.43
C ARG A 54 5.33 21.18 -16.41
N GLY A 55 4.59 20.08 -16.27
CA GLY A 55 4.73 18.89 -17.11
C GLY A 55 5.83 17.94 -16.64
N THR A 56 6.64 18.33 -15.64
CA THR A 56 7.64 17.45 -15.05
C THR A 56 6.95 16.25 -14.39
N THR A 57 7.38 15.05 -14.79
CA THR A 57 6.95 13.82 -14.14
C THR A 57 7.76 13.61 -12.87
N VAL A 58 7.07 13.30 -11.78
CA VAL A 58 7.64 13.08 -10.45
C VAL A 58 7.12 11.77 -9.86
N LYS A 59 7.73 11.33 -8.77
CA LYS A 59 7.26 10.23 -7.94
C LYS A 59 6.82 10.82 -6.60
N ALA A 60 5.54 10.78 -6.29
CA ALA A 60 4.99 11.27 -5.03
C ALA A 60 5.27 10.25 -3.92
N LEU A 61 5.96 10.67 -2.86
CA LEU A 61 6.44 9.79 -1.79
C LEU A 61 5.48 9.74 -0.60
N TYR A 62 5.05 10.91 -0.13
CA TYR A 62 4.03 11.06 0.91
C TYR A 62 3.43 12.46 0.85
N ARG A 63 2.27 12.62 1.48
CA ARG A 63 1.63 13.91 1.70
C ARG A 63 1.88 14.37 3.13
N ASP A 64 2.14 15.66 3.27
CA ASP A 64 2.15 16.36 4.55
C ASP A 64 1.27 17.61 4.42
N ASP A 65 0.06 17.53 4.99
CA ASP A 65 -0.99 18.55 4.88
C ASP A 65 -1.23 19.03 3.43
N GLN A 66 -0.85 20.28 3.10
CA GLN A 66 -1.04 20.87 1.77
C GLN A 66 0.12 20.61 0.80
N TRP A 67 1.09 19.79 1.19
CA TRP A 67 2.32 19.54 0.46
C TRP A 67 2.51 18.07 0.13
N ILE A 68 3.16 17.82 -1.01
CA ILE A 68 3.56 16.48 -1.42
C ILE A 68 5.07 16.46 -1.50
N TYR A 69 5.67 15.51 -0.79
CA TYR A 69 7.09 15.24 -0.94
C TYR A 69 7.30 14.41 -2.20
N VAL A 70 8.05 14.93 -3.16
CA VAL A 70 8.22 14.32 -4.47
C VAL A 70 9.69 14.05 -4.78
N GLN A 71 9.94 13.08 -5.65
CA GLN A 71 11.24 12.82 -6.26
C GLN A 71 11.16 13.01 -7.78
N VAL A 72 12.04 13.84 -8.33
CA VAL A 72 12.20 14.04 -9.79
C VAL A 72 13.11 12.95 -10.38
N SER A 73 13.14 12.83 -11.72
CA SER A 73 13.93 11.81 -12.43
C SER A 73 15.43 11.88 -12.17
N ASP A 74 15.97 13.06 -11.88
CA ASP A 74 17.38 13.27 -11.55
C ASP A 74 17.75 12.85 -10.11
N GLY A 75 16.78 12.38 -9.33
CA GLY A 75 16.98 11.88 -7.97
C GLY A 75 16.81 12.93 -6.88
N ARG A 76 16.75 14.23 -7.21
CA ARG A 76 16.45 15.29 -6.24
C ARG A 76 15.05 15.10 -5.65
N LYS A 77 14.90 15.55 -4.41
CA LYS A 77 13.65 15.44 -3.64
C LYS A 77 13.32 16.76 -2.98
N GLY A 78 12.05 17.00 -2.76
CA GLY A 78 11.57 18.14 -1.99
C GLY A 78 10.06 18.25 -2.05
N PHE A 79 9.53 19.24 -1.33
CA PHE A 79 8.11 19.51 -1.29
C PHE A 79 7.63 20.33 -2.49
N VAL A 80 6.44 20.00 -2.96
CA VAL A 80 5.65 20.80 -3.91
C VAL A 80 4.21 20.93 -3.41
N PRO A 81 3.49 22.01 -3.73
CA PRO A 81 2.10 22.17 -3.30
C PRO A 81 1.21 21.06 -3.89
N GLN A 82 0.31 20.48 -3.09
CA GLN A 82 -0.58 19.43 -3.57
C GLN A 82 -1.46 19.90 -4.73
N THR A 83 -1.84 21.18 -4.73
CA THR A 83 -2.68 21.81 -5.77
C THR A 83 -1.97 21.92 -7.12
N TYR A 84 -0.66 21.63 -7.17
CA TYR A 84 0.18 21.71 -8.37
C TYR A 84 0.49 20.33 -8.92
N CYS A 85 -0.02 19.26 -8.30
CA CYS A 85 0.28 17.89 -8.68
C CYS A 85 -0.99 17.15 -9.12
N LYS A 86 -0.88 16.43 -10.23
CA LYS A 86 -1.80 15.35 -10.59
C LYS A 86 -1.13 14.02 -10.29
N LEU A 87 -1.85 13.11 -9.66
CA LEU A 87 -1.37 11.76 -9.35
C LEU A 87 -2.03 10.76 -10.27
N LEU A 88 -1.27 9.74 -10.66
CA LEU A 88 -1.78 8.63 -11.42
C LEU A 88 -2.47 7.67 -10.46
N GLN A 89 -3.81 7.72 -10.42
CA GLN A 89 -4.58 6.74 -9.67
C GLN A 89 -4.63 5.45 -10.49
N LYS A 90 -3.96 4.42 -9.99
CA LYS A 90 -4.07 3.08 -10.59
C LYS A 90 -5.48 2.56 -10.32
N ARG A 91 -6.03 1.83 -11.28
CA ARG A 91 -7.24 1.03 -11.06
C ARG A 91 -6.96 0.10 -9.89
N GLY A 92 -7.67 0.28 -8.78
CA GLY A 92 -7.81 -0.80 -7.80
C GLY A 92 -8.50 -1.98 -8.49
N PRO A 93 -8.37 -3.21 -7.98
CA PRO A 93 -8.91 -4.42 -8.59
C PRO A 93 -10.46 -4.46 -8.69
N VAL A 94 -11.14 -3.36 -8.37
CA VAL A 94 -12.58 -3.30 -8.18
C VAL A 94 -13.12 -2.05 -8.86
N GLU A 95 -13.54 -2.23 -10.12
CA GLU A 95 -14.26 -1.20 -10.87
C GLU A 95 -15.69 -1.61 -11.21
N LYS A 96 -16.05 -2.88 -11.01
CA LYS A 96 -17.36 -3.41 -11.40
C LYS A 96 -18.19 -3.76 -10.19
N GLU A 97 -19.37 -3.14 -10.10
CA GLU A 97 -20.41 -3.53 -9.16
C GLU A 97 -20.71 -5.03 -9.31
N GLY A 98 -20.64 -5.76 -8.21
CA GLY A 98 -20.86 -7.21 -8.25
C GLY A 98 -19.64 -8.08 -8.50
N GLU A 99 -18.45 -7.49 -8.68
CA GLU A 99 -17.20 -8.25 -8.76
C GLU A 99 -16.89 -8.93 -7.42
N SER A 100 -16.55 -10.23 -7.48
CA SER A 100 -16.13 -10.99 -6.32
C SER A 100 -14.63 -10.82 -6.08
N VAL A 101 -14.29 -10.34 -4.89
CA VAL A 101 -12.91 -10.20 -4.46
C VAL A 101 -12.63 -11.02 -3.23
N THR A 102 -11.40 -11.52 -3.12
CA THR A 102 -10.85 -12.15 -1.93
C THR A 102 -10.31 -11.05 -1.03
N ILE A 103 -10.89 -10.91 0.16
CA ILE A 103 -10.29 -10.08 1.21
C ILE A 103 -8.98 -10.73 1.65
N LEU A 104 -7.91 -9.96 1.58
CA LEU A 104 -6.58 -10.33 2.04
C LEU A 104 -6.24 -9.70 3.39
N ASN A 105 -6.87 -8.56 3.75
CA ASN A 105 -6.67 -7.93 5.05
C ASN A 105 -7.83 -6.96 5.41
N ILE A 106 -8.25 -6.94 6.68
CA ILE A 106 -9.25 -6.03 7.28
C ILE A 106 -8.72 -5.32 8.55
N SER A 107 -7.40 -5.35 8.77
CA SER A 107 -6.79 -4.79 9.99
C SER A 107 -7.03 -3.28 10.14
N ASP A 108 -7.31 -2.60 9.03
CA ASP A 108 -7.68 -1.20 9.01
C ASP A 108 -9.22 -1.06 8.97
N PRO A 109 -9.83 -0.32 9.92
CA PRO A 109 -11.28 -0.15 9.96
C PRO A 109 -11.84 0.58 8.73
N GLU A 110 -11.04 1.40 8.06
CA GLU A 110 -11.43 2.20 6.90
C GLU A 110 -11.03 1.52 5.57
N TRP A 111 -10.01 0.63 5.58
CA TRP A 111 -9.46 0.01 4.38
C TRP A 111 -9.38 -1.51 4.45
N THR A 112 -9.90 -2.16 3.41
CA THR A 112 -9.79 -3.60 3.19
C THR A 112 -8.82 -3.86 2.03
N TYR A 113 -7.76 -4.63 2.28
CA TYR A 113 -6.90 -5.12 1.19
C TYR A 113 -7.60 -6.30 0.52
N VAL A 114 -7.77 -6.24 -0.80
CA VAL A 114 -8.50 -7.25 -1.58
C VAL A 114 -7.70 -7.69 -2.79
N ARG A 115 -8.07 -8.85 -3.35
CA ARG A 115 -7.55 -9.41 -4.59
C ARG A 115 -8.71 -9.89 -5.46
N ASN A 116 -8.72 -9.52 -6.73
CA ASN A 116 -9.73 -10.02 -7.67
C ASN A 116 -9.36 -11.41 -8.23
N SER A 117 -10.27 -11.96 -9.04
CA SER A 117 -10.07 -13.25 -9.73
C SER A 117 -8.89 -13.25 -10.73
N GLU A 118 -8.47 -12.07 -11.20
CA GLU A 118 -7.30 -11.88 -12.06
C GLU A 118 -5.97 -11.76 -11.27
N ASN A 119 -6.00 -12.06 -9.96
CA ASN A 119 -4.84 -11.98 -9.06
C ASN A 119 -4.25 -10.56 -8.93
N GLN A 120 -5.01 -9.53 -9.27
CA GLN A 120 -4.66 -8.13 -9.01
C GLN A 120 -5.07 -7.79 -7.59
N SER A 121 -4.17 -7.20 -6.81
CA SER A 121 -4.41 -6.83 -5.42
C SER A 121 -4.30 -5.32 -5.19
N GLY A 122 -5.09 -4.81 -4.24
CA GLY A 122 -5.15 -3.40 -3.90
C GLY A 122 -6.05 -3.13 -2.71
N PHE A 123 -6.03 -1.91 -2.20
CA PHE A 123 -6.91 -1.49 -1.11
C PHE A 123 -8.23 -0.96 -1.67
N VAL A 124 -9.32 -1.31 -1.01
CA VAL A 124 -10.65 -0.73 -1.21
C VAL A 124 -11.17 -0.22 0.13
N PRO A 125 -12.01 0.83 0.17
CA PRO A 125 -12.58 1.26 1.42
C PRO A 125 -13.46 0.14 2.01
N SER A 126 -13.37 -0.10 3.31
CA SER A 126 -14.14 -1.14 4.00
C SER A 126 -15.64 -0.95 3.83
N SER A 127 -16.10 0.30 3.68
CA SER A 127 -17.50 0.66 3.36
C SER A 127 -17.98 0.17 1.99
N HIS A 128 -17.07 -0.09 1.06
CA HIS A 128 -17.37 -0.56 -0.29
C HIS A 128 -17.42 -2.08 -0.38
N VAL A 129 -17.06 -2.81 0.68
CA VAL A 129 -17.09 -4.27 0.73
C VAL A 129 -18.30 -4.72 1.54
N LYS A 130 -19.27 -5.39 0.91
CA LYS A 130 -20.42 -5.92 1.63
C LYS A 130 -20.17 -7.32 2.17
N LEU A 131 -20.42 -7.47 3.48
CA LEU A 131 -20.37 -8.75 4.16
C LEU A 131 -21.57 -9.64 3.83
N PRO A 132 -21.41 -10.95 3.50
CA PRO A 132 -22.50 -11.90 3.64
C PRO A 132 -22.89 -11.95 5.12
N GLU A 133 -24.16 -11.73 5.41
CA GLU A 133 -24.73 -11.50 6.74
C GLU A 133 -24.63 -12.70 7.73
N ASP A 134 -23.82 -13.72 7.44
CA ASP A 134 -23.85 -15.02 8.12
C ASP A 134 -22.58 -15.36 8.93
N HIS A 135 -21.74 -14.36 9.25
CA HIS A 135 -20.58 -14.57 10.12
C HIS A 135 -20.74 -13.86 11.48
N PRO A 136 -20.69 -14.59 12.61
CA PRO A 136 -20.74 -13.99 13.93
C PRO A 136 -19.53 -13.05 14.15
N PRO A 137 -19.69 -11.99 14.96
CA PRO A 137 -18.65 -11.00 15.18
C PRO A 137 -17.38 -11.67 15.70
N VAL A 138 -16.30 -11.55 14.93
CA VAL A 138 -15.01 -12.12 15.24
C VAL A 138 -14.38 -11.26 16.34
N ASN A 139 -14.75 -11.52 17.59
CA ASN A 139 -14.01 -11.05 18.76
C ASN A 139 -12.71 -11.87 18.87
N ARG A 140 -11.76 -11.63 17.95
CA ARG A 140 -10.41 -12.19 18.05
C ARG A 140 -9.59 -11.25 18.91
N PRO A 141 -8.96 -11.75 20.01
CA PRO A 141 -7.97 -10.96 20.71
C PRO A 141 -6.86 -10.58 19.72
N ILE A 142 -6.46 -9.32 19.71
CA ILE A 142 -5.36 -8.79 18.88
C ILE A 142 -4.12 -9.60 19.22
N ARG A 143 -3.80 -10.63 18.43
CA ARG A 143 -2.54 -11.35 18.54
C ARG A 143 -1.46 -10.47 17.92
N GLU A 144 -0.42 -10.16 18.69
CA GLU A 144 0.72 -9.43 18.16
C GLU A 144 1.38 -10.27 17.05
N LYS A 145 1.57 -9.65 15.88
CA LYS A 145 2.06 -10.22 14.61
C LYS A 145 3.45 -10.91 14.61
N TRP A 146 3.98 -11.18 15.79
CA TRP A 146 5.39 -11.42 16.03
C TRP A 146 5.71 -12.81 16.58
N GLU A 147 4.71 -13.58 17.01
CA GLU A 147 4.91 -14.89 17.65
C GLU A 147 5.13 -16.04 16.64
N ASN A 148 6.19 -15.95 15.81
CA ASN A 148 6.56 -16.98 14.83
C ASN A 148 5.49 -17.28 13.75
N GLU A 149 4.61 -16.32 13.47
CA GLU A 149 3.60 -16.47 12.43
C GLU A 149 4.16 -16.13 11.03
N ASN A 150 3.55 -16.75 10.00
CA ASN A 150 3.85 -16.40 8.62
C ASN A 150 3.34 -14.99 8.36
N LEU A 151 4.15 -14.17 7.71
CA LEU A 151 3.82 -12.82 7.31
C LEU A 151 3.80 -12.73 5.79
N LEU A 152 2.84 -12.00 5.25
CA LEU A 152 2.76 -11.67 3.85
C LEU A 152 3.44 -10.32 3.60
N VAL A 153 4.37 -10.29 2.67
CA VAL A 153 4.97 -9.04 2.19
C VAL A 153 3.94 -8.34 1.31
N VAL A 154 3.57 -7.11 1.69
CA VAL A 154 2.61 -6.27 0.95
C VAL A 154 3.30 -5.12 0.22
N GLU A 155 4.47 -4.68 0.69
CA GLU A 155 5.29 -3.66 0.02
C GLU A 155 6.65 -4.23 -0.41
N PRO A 156 7.20 -3.81 -1.58
CA PRO A 156 8.55 -4.19 -1.97
C PRO A 156 9.57 -3.53 -1.05
N PHE A 157 10.54 -4.30 -0.59
CA PHE A 157 11.66 -3.78 0.17
C PHE A 157 12.96 -4.27 -0.44
N THR A 158 13.85 -3.35 -0.81
CA THR A 158 15.19 -3.65 -1.30
C THR A 158 16.19 -3.31 -0.21
N GLY A 159 16.90 -4.34 0.25
CA GLY A 159 17.91 -4.21 1.29
C GLY A 159 19.02 -3.25 0.88
N ARG A 160 19.43 -2.40 1.81
CA ARG A 160 20.54 -1.44 1.64
C ARG A 160 21.79 -1.90 2.40
N SER A 161 21.63 -2.85 3.31
CA SER A 161 22.69 -3.51 4.08
C SER A 161 22.77 -5.00 3.71
N PRO A 162 23.94 -5.65 3.84
CA PRO A 162 24.06 -7.11 3.76
C PRO A 162 23.20 -7.86 4.78
N LEU A 163 22.76 -7.18 5.84
CA LEU A 163 21.87 -7.71 6.86
C LEU A 163 20.37 -7.57 6.52
N ASP A 164 20.03 -6.87 5.43
CA ASP A 164 18.64 -6.62 5.04
C ASP A 164 18.12 -7.71 4.09
N LEU A 165 16.87 -8.14 4.29
CA LEU A 165 16.20 -9.10 3.44
C LEU A 165 15.45 -8.39 2.32
N THR A 166 15.92 -8.52 1.07
CA THR A 166 15.17 -8.00 -0.08
C THR A 166 13.96 -8.87 -0.37
N VAL A 167 12.77 -8.26 -0.37
CA VAL A 167 11.49 -8.94 -0.58
C VAL A 167 10.61 -8.25 -1.62
N ARG A 168 9.68 -9.03 -2.19
CA ARG A 168 8.67 -8.55 -3.15
C ARG A 168 7.25 -8.75 -2.60
N PRO A 169 6.28 -7.89 -2.99
CA PRO A 169 4.88 -8.10 -2.66
C PRO A 169 4.41 -9.49 -3.06
N GLY A 170 3.67 -10.15 -2.19
CA GLY A 170 3.22 -11.53 -2.34
C GLY A 170 4.21 -12.59 -1.85
N GLU A 171 5.45 -12.22 -1.48
CA GLU A 171 6.37 -13.15 -0.84
C GLU A 171 5.94 -13.45 0.59
N TRP A 172 6.13 -14.70 0.99
CA TRP A 172 5.85 -15.15 2.34
C TRP A 172 7.16 -15.16 3.11
N ILE A 173 7.12 -14.57 4.29
CA ILE A 173 8.22 -14.57 5.24
C ILE A 173 7.72 -15.07 6.59
N ARG A 174 8.63 -15.33 7.51
CA ARG A 174 8.30 -15.67 8.90
C ARG A 174 9.17 -14.85 9.83
N CYS A 175 8.54 -14.16 10.78
CA CYS A 175 9.28 -13.47 11.82
C CYS A 175 9.90 -14.51 12.76
N THR A 176 11.19 -14.35 13.08
CA THR A 176 11.91 -15.26 13.99
C THR A 176 12.40 -14.57 15.26
N SER A 177 12.38 -13.24 15.33
CA SER A 177 12.88 -12.47 16.48
C SER A 177 11.78 -12.01 17.46
N GLY A 178 10.52 -12.40 17.26
CA GLY A 178 9.45 -11.85 18.09
C GLY A 178 9.26 -10.36 17.79
N LYS A 179 9.32 -9.52 18.83
CA LYS A 179 9.06 -8.09 18.74
C LYS A 179 10.07 -7.37 17.83
N PRO A 180 9.63 -6.39 17.03
CA PRO A 180 10.51 -5.57 16.23
C PRO A 180 11.45 -4.75 17.11
N VAL A 181 12.67 -4.55 16.60
CA VAL A 181 13.65 -3.63 17.17
C VAL A 181 13.67 -2.41 16.25
N ASP A 182 13.32 -1.23 16.78
CA ASP A 182 13.20 0.02 16.01
C ASP A 182 12.34 -0.10 14.73
N ASP A 183 11.22 -0.81 14.82
CA ASP A 183 10.34 -1.12 13.67
C ASP A 183 10.97 -1.99 12.57
N TRP A 184 12.03 -2.73 12.89
CA TRP A 184 12.60 -3.76 12.02
C TRP A 184 12.37 -5.15 12.57
N LEU A 185 12.10 -6.07 11.67
CA LEU A 185 11.91 -7.48 11.95
C LEU A 185 13.07 -8.28 11.41
N TRP A 186 13.55 -9.23 12.21
CA TRP A 186 14.34 -10.32 11.67
C TRP A 186 13.39 -11.37 11.11
N ALA A 187 13.44 -11.56 9.80
CA ALA A 187 12.56 -12.49 9.11
C ALA A 187 13.35 -13.46 8.24
N VAL A 188 12.74 -14.62 7.98
CA VAL A 188 13.19 -15.61 7.00
C VAL A 188 12.22 -15.65 5.83
N ARG A 189 12.71 -15.50 4.60
CA ARG A 189 11.90 -15.71 3.41
C ARG A 189 11.66 -17.19 3.21
N ILE A 190 10.40 -17.59 3.05
CA ILE A 190 10.01 -19.00 2.95
C ILE A 190 10.50 -19.64 1.64
N ALA A 191 10.64 -18.86 0.56
CA ALA A 191 11.00 -19.37 -0.76
C ALA A 191 12.45 -19.88 -0.87
N ASP A 192 13.40 -19.26 -0.18
CA ASP A 192 14.83 -19.56 -0.30
C ASP A 192 15.58 -19.57 1.05
N GLU A 193 14.84 -19.52 2.15
CA GLU A 193 15.34 -19.51 3.54
C GLU A 193 16.33 -18.38 3.86
N LYS A 194 16.42 -17.35 3.01
CA LYS A 194 17.26 -16.19 3.30
C LYS A 194 16.71 -15.41 4.47
N GLN A 195 17.60 -15.03 5.37
CA GLN A 195 17.27 -14.26 6.56
C GLN A 195 17.78 -12.83 6.43
N GLY A 196 17.10 -11.91 7.08
CA GLY A 196 17.55 -10.54 7.21
C GLY A 196 16.50 -9.64 7.83
N PHE A 197 16.90 -8.38 7.99
CA PHE A 197 16.06 -7.32 8.47
C PHE A 197 15.07 -6.85 7.41
N ILE A 198 13.84 -6.65 7.83
CA ILE A 198 12.77 -6.11 7.00
C ILE A 198 11.94 -5.12 7.81
N PRO A 199 11.54 -3.96 7.26
CA PRO A 199 10.73 -3.02 8.01
C PRO A 199 9.35 -3.60 8.34
N ASN A 200 8.94 -3.48 9.59
CA ASN A 200 7.66 -3.93 10.13
C ASN A 200 6.46 -3.56 9.24
N LYS A 201 6.45 -2.34 8.70
CA LYS A 201 5.36 -1.79 7.88
C LYS A 201 5.13 -2.49 6.54
N VAL A 202 6.13 -3.21 6.02
CA VAL A 202 6.02 -3.81 4.67
C VAL A 202 5.34 -5.19 4.71
N VAL A 203 4.96 -5.66 5.89
CA VAL A 203 4.45 -7.02 6.12
C VAL A 203 3.21 -7.02 7.02
N ILE A 204 2.34 -8.00 6.79
CA ILE A 204 1.13 -8.25 7.58
C ILE A 204 1.05 -9.72 8.00
N LEU A 205 0.27 -10.04 9.04
CA LEU A 205 -0.02 -11.43 9.44
C LEU A 205 -0.72 -12.19 8.32
N ALA A 206 -0.25 -13.40 8.01
CA ALA A 206 -0.85 -14.27 6.99
C ALA A 206 -1.94 -15.21 7.55
N THR A 207 -2.17 -15.23 8.86
CA THR A 207 -3.21 -16.03 9.54
C THR A 207 -4.62 -15.45 9.45
N ASP A 208 -4.79 -14.30 8.80
CA ASP A 208 -6.08 -13.73 8.38
C ASP A 208 -6.49 -14.16 6.95
N LEU A 209 -6.07 -15.36 6.52
CA LEU A 209 -6.47 -16.05 5.27
C LEU A 209 -7.45 -17.22 5.50
#